data_AF-Q2SGX3-F1
#
_entry.id   AF-Q2SGX3-F1
#
_cell.length_a   1.000
_cell.length_b   1.000
_cell.length_c   1.000
_cell.angle_alpha   90.00
_cell.angle_beta   90.00
_cell.angle_gamma   90.00
#
_symmetry.space_group_name_H-M   'P 1'
#
loop_
_entity.id
_entity.type
_entity.pdbx_description
1 polymer ?
#
loop_
_entity_poly.entity_id
_entity_poly.type
_entity_poly.pdbx_seq_one_letter_code
_entity_poly.pdbx_strand_id
1 'polypeptide(L)'
;MADTIRVVCESMAIECKLSAFPWRRALKMTEDGDVDGLFAVVKLPEREKYMYVTEPIIESAYGVFVPTSSSLKYSAPVDLDGYTVGAYGPSAASRALEEIAIY
;
A
#
# COMPACT_ATOMS: atom_id res chain seq x y z
N MET A 1 -0.33 -11.51 5.05
CA MET A 1 -0.20 -11.63 3.58
C MET A 1 0.86 -12.65 3.17
N ALA A 2 2.08 -12.62 3.71
CA ALA A 2 3.09 -13.63 3.37
C ALA A 2 2.60 -15.07 3.60
N ASP A 3 1.91 -15.33 4.72
CA ASP A 3 1.32 -16.66 4.99
C ASP A 3 0.27 -17.05 3.96
N THR A 4 -0.61 -16.11 3.58
CA THR A 4 -1.61 -16.31 2.53
C THR A 4 -0.95 -16.72 1.20
N ILE A 5 0.11 -16.03 0.80
CA ILE A 5 0.83 -16.35 -0.44
C ILE A 5 1.51 -17.71 -0.34
N ARG A 6 2.10 -18.07 0.81
CA ARG A 6 2.68 -19.42 1.00
C ARG A 6 1.63 -20.52 0.81
N VAL A 7 0.45 -20.36 1.41
CA VAL A 7 -0.66 -21.32 1.25
C VAL A 7 -1.11 -21.44 -0.22
N VAL A 8 -1.14 -20.33 -0.97
CA VAL A 8 -1.46 -20.35 -2.41
C VAL A 8 -0.37 -21.08 -3.21
N CYS A 9 0.90 -20.86 -2.91
CA CYS A 9 2.00 -21.56 -3.57
C CYS A 9 1.97 -23.06 -3.29
N GLU A 10 1.70 -23.44 -2.04
CA GLU A 10 1.53 -24.84 -1.62
C GLU A 10 0.36 -25.52 -2.36
N SER A 11 -0.79 -24.84 -2.48
CA SER A 11 -1.95 -25.40 -3.19
C SER A 11 -1.73 -25.53 -4.70
N MET A 12 -0.87 -24.70 -5.27
CA MET A 12 -0.42 -24.77 -6.66
C MET A 12 0.75 -25.75 -6.89
N ALA A 13 1.31 -26.34 -5.82
CA ALA A 13 2.50 -27.18 -5.85
C ALA A 13 3.71 -26.50 -6.54
N ILE A 14 3.91 -25.22 -6.28
CA ILE A 14 5.05 -24.43 -6.77
C ILE A 14 5.96 -23.97 -5.62
N GLU A 15 7.25 -23.86 -5.89
CA GLU A 15 8.20 -23.27 -4.95
C GLU A 15 8.17 -21.73 -5.07
N CYS A 16 7.90 -21.04 -3.96
CA CYS A 16 7.85 -19.59 -3.91
C CYS A 16 8.97 -19.01 -3.07
N LYS A 17 9.77 -18.13 -3.67
CA LYS A 17 10.77 -17.33 -2.95
C LYS A 17 10.17 -15.98 -2.57
N LEU A 18 9.84 -15.81 -1.30
CA LEU A 18 9.38 -14.53 -0.76
C LEU A 18 10.58 -13.71 -0.28
N SER A 19 10.64 -12.43 -0.63
CA SER A 19 11.70 -11.51 -0.23
C SER A 19 11.12 -10.15 0.09
N ALA A 20 11.70 -9.46 1.08
CA ALA A 20 11.26 -8.13 1.50
C ALA A 20 12.25 -7.06 1.03
N PHE A 21 11.72 -6.00 0.42
CA PHE A 21 12.49 -4.87 -0.07
C PHE A 21 11.81 -3.55 0.34
N PRO A 22 12.55 -2.43 0.37
CA PRO A 22 11.91 -1.12 0.43
C PRO A 22 10.87 -1.00 -0.69
N TRP A 23 9.67 -0.52 -0.36
CA TRP A 23 8.51 -0.54 -1.26
C TRP A 23 8.79 0.02 -2.65
N ARG A 24 9.49 1.16 -2.74
CA ARG A 24 9.86 1.78 -4.03
C ARG A 24 10.70 0.84 -4.89
N ARG A 25 11.59 0.05 -4.27
CA ARG A 25 12.39 -0.97 -4.98
C ARG A 25 11.52 -2.14 -5.41
N ALA A 26 10.66 -2.64 -4.53
CA ALA A 26 9.76 -3.75 -4.85
C ALA A 26 8.84 -3.41 -6.04
N LEU A 27 8.23 -2.20 -6.04
CA LEU A 27 7.42 -1.72 -7.15
C LEU A 27 8.20 -1.65 -8.47
N LYS A 28 9.43 -1.13 -8.44
CA LYS A 28 10.27 -1.03 -9.65
C LYS A 28 10.68 -2.40 -10.18
N MET A 29 11.02 -3.34 -9.30
CA MET A 29 11.32 -4.72 -9.68
C MET A 29 10.10 -5.39 -10.33
N THR A 30 8.88 -5.13 -9.85
CA THR A 30 7.66 -5.62 -10.51
C THR A 30 7.43 -4.97 -11.87
N GLU A 31 7.68 -3.67 -12.00
CA GLU A 31 7.59 -2.93 -13.28
C GLU A 31 8.59 -3.43 -14.31
N ASP A 32 9.81 -3.77 -13.88
CA ASP A 32 10.89 -4.26 -14.73
C ASP A 32 10.76 -5.75 -15.07
N GLY A 33 9.86 -6.47 -14.40
CA GLY A 33 9.72 -7.93 -14.55
C GLY A 33 10.79 -8.75 -13.83
N ASP A 34 11.51 -8.16 -12.87
CA ASP A 34 12.52 -8.84 -12.05
C ASP A 34 11.92 -9.82 -11.04
N VAL A 35 10.60 -9.72 -10.79
CA VAL A 35 9.85 -10.59 -9.88
C VAL A 35 8.51 -10.99 -10.50
N ASP A 36 8.03 -12.18 -10.16
CA ASP A 36 6.75 -12.70 -10.66
C ASP A 36 5.52 -12.02 -10.04
N GLY A 37 5.68 -11.36 -8.89
CA GLY A 37 4.56 -10.73 -8.22
C GLY A 37 4.91 -9.86 -7.02
N LEU A 38 3.94 -9.05 -6.63
CA LEU A 38 3.96 -8.18 -5.47
C LEU A 38 2.62 -8.30 -4.75
N PHE A 39 2.63 -8.43 -3.42
CA PHE A 39 1.42 -8.55 -2.61
C PHE A 39 1.27 -7.36 -1.67
N ALA A 40 0.05 -7.21 -1.12
CA ALA A 40 -0.39 -6.01 -0.38
C ALA A 40 -0.36 -4.72 -1.25
N VAL A 41 -0.70 -4.87 -2.54
CA VAL A 41 -0.79 -3.76 -3.50
C VAL A 41 -2.23 -3.25 -3.56
N VAL A 42 -2.39 -1.93 -3.55
CA VAL A 42 -3.67 -1.28 -3.88
C VAL A 42 -3.82 -1.20 -5.39
N LYS A 43 -5.00 -1.59 -5.92
CA LYS A 43 -5.36 -1.46 -7.32
C LYS A 43 -5.41 0.02 -7.71
N LEU A 44 -4.52 0.44 -8.61
CA LEU A 44 -4.44 1.82 -9.11
C LEU A 44 -4.25 1.79 -10.63
N PRO A 45 -4.90 2.69 -11.39
CA PRO A 45 -4.83 2.69 -12.86
C PRO A 45 -3.39 2.74 -13.41
N GLU A 46 -2.49 3.45 -12.74
CA GLU A 46 -1.07 3.51 -13.13
C GLU A 46 -0.33 2.19 -12.96
N ARG A 47 -0.72 1.34 -12.01
CA ARG A 47 -0.11 0.01 -11.77
C ARG A 47 -0.63 -1.02 -12.76
N GLU A 48 -1.90 -0.94 -13.12
CA GLU A 48 -2.52 -1.84 -14.10
C GLU A 48 -1.92 -1.71 -15.51
N LYS A 49 -1.10 -0.68 -15.77
CA LYS A 49 -0.34 -0.55 -17.01
C LYS A 49 0.77 -1.59 -17.18
N TYR A 50 1.26 -2.17 -16.08
CA TYR A 50 2.44 -3.05 -16.10
C TYR A 50 2.32 -4.28 -15.19
N MET A 51 1.28 -4.39 -14.36
CA MET A 51 1.01 -5.59 -13.57
C MET A 51 -0.47 -5.95 -13.56
N TYR A 52 -0.78 -7.24 -13.45
CA TYR A 52 -2.13 -7.71 -13.19
C TYR A 52 -2.42 -7.67 -11.69
N VAL A 53 -3.46 -6.94 -11.30
CA VAL A 53 -3.92 -6.87 -9.91
C VAL A 53 -5.15 -7.77 -9.77
N THR A 54 -5.13 -8.67 -8.78
CA THR A 54 -6.26 -9.56 -8.51
C THR A 54 -7.50 -8.78 -8.06
N GLU A 55 -8.64 -9.47 -8.01
CA GLU A 55 -9.76 -8.96 -7.23
C GLU A 55 -9.35 -8.76 -5.75
N PRO A 56 -9.95 -7.77 -5.05
CA PRO A 56 -9.61 -7.51 -3.65
C PRO A 56 -9.84 -8.73 -2.76
N ILE A 57 -8.80 -9.12 -2.03
CA ILE A 57 -8.87 -10.20 -1.02
C ILE A 57 -8.83 -9.66 0.42
N ILE A 58 -8.57 -8.37 0.60
CA ILE A 58 -8.55 -7.66 1.88
C ILE A 58 -9.15 -6.28 1.66
N GLU A 59 -10.02 -5.85 2.57
CA GLU A 59 -10.47 -4.47 2.71
C GLU A 59 -9.69 -3.80 3.84
N SER A 60 -9.24 -2.56 3.62
CA SER A 60 -8.51 -1.78 4.62
C SER A 60 -8.78 -0.29 4.44
N ALA A 61 -8.58 0.47 5.51
CA ALA A 61 -8.71 1.92 5.52
C ALA A 61 -7.46 2.57 6.09
N TYR A 62 -7.21 3.82 5.69
CA TYR A 62 -6.19 4.65 6.30
C TYR A 62 -6.70 5.27 7.60
N GLY A 63 -5.83 5.33 8.60
CA GLY A 63 -6.07 6.03 9.86
C GLY A 63 -5.04 7.13 10.07
N VAL A 64 -5.44 8.18 10.79
CA VAL A 64 -4.53 9.25 11.23
C VAL A 64 -3.94 8.85 12.58
N PHE A 65 -2.61 8.82 12.66
CA PHE A 65 -1.88 8.51 13.88
C PHE A 65 -1.20 9.78 14.40
N VAL A 66 -1.40 10.08 15.68
CA VAL A 66 -0.81 11.23 16.36
C VAL A 66 -0.10 10.80 17.65
N PRO A 67 0.85 11.61 18.16
CA PRO A 67 1.38 11.42 19.51
C PRO A 67 0.24 11.37 20.54
N THR A 68 0.40 10.56 21.59
CA THR A 68 -0.60 10.44 22.67
C THR A 68 -0.85 11.76 23.42
N SER A 69 0.08 12.72 23.31
CA SER A 69 -0.05 14.08 23.84
C SER A 69 -0.84 15.04 22.93
N SER A 70 -1.19 14.63 21.72
CA SER A 70 -1.93 15.47 20.78
C SER A 70 -3.39 15.62 21.21
N SER A 71 -3.92 16.84 21.07
CA SER A 71 -5.35 17.11 21.26
C SER A 71 -6.18 16.95 19.98
N LEU A 72 -5.55 16.57 18.85
CA LEU A 72 -6.25 16.39 17.58
C LEU A 72 -7.31 15.30 17.70
N LYS A 73 -8.54 15.63 17.30
CA LYS A 73 -9.64 14.68 17.11
C LYS A 73 -9.98 14.65 15.64
N TYR A 74 -9.60 13.58 14.96
CA TYR A 74 -9.83 13.43 13.54
C TYR A 74 -11.23 12.87 13.25
N SER A 75 -12.04 13.63 12.53
CA SER A 75 -13.37 13.24 12.04
C SER A 75 -13.53 13.47 10.54
N ALA A 76 -12.87 14.50 10.00
CA ALA A 76 -12.86 14.86 8.58
C ALA A 76 -11.51 15.45 8.17
N PRO A 77 -11.17 15.51 6.86
CA PRO A 77 -9.92 16.09 6.37
C PRO A 77 -9.61 17.50 6.89
N VAL A 78 -10.61 18.38 7.01
CA VAL A 78 -10.48 19.75 7.52
C VAL A 78 -9.92 19.83 8.96
N ASP A 79 -10.03 18.76 9.74
CA ASP A 79 -9.45 18.71 11.09
C ASP A 79 -7.90 18.67 11.04
N LEU A 80 -7.31 18.41 9.86
CA LEU A 80 -5.87 18.40 9.63
C LEU A 80 -5.32 19.79 9.24
N ASP A 81 -6.17 20.82 9.17
CA ASP A 81 -5.75 22.18 8.82
C ASP A 81 -4.68 22.70 9.80
N GLY A 82 -3.59 23.23 9.23
CA GLY A 82 -2.44 23.73 9.99
C GLY A 82 -1.52 22.64 10.56
N TYR A 83 -1.83 21.35 10.38
CA TYR A 83 -0.93 20.25 10.72
C TYR A 83 0.00 19.90 9.56
N THR A 84 1.23 19.50 9.90
CA THR A 84 2.09 18.79 8.95
C THR A 84 1.77 17.30 9.01
N VAL A 85 1.25 16.76 7.90
CA VAL A 85 0.87 15.34 7.80
C VAL A 85 1.89 14.62 6.94
N GLY A 86 2.38 13.49 7.45
CA GLY A 86 3.34 12.64 6.74
C GLY A 86 2.70 11.33 6.31
N ALA A 87 2.99 10.91 5.08
CA ALA A 87 2.67 9.58 4.58
C ALA A 87 3.91 8.97 3.92
N TYR A 88 3.98 7.64 3.87
CA TYR A 88 5.08 6.96 3.22
C TYR A 88 4.97 7.13 1.69
N GLY A 89 5.99 7.70 1.05
CA GLY A 89 5.97 8.04 -0.37
C GLY A 89 7.12 7.42 -1.17
N PRO A 90 6.93 7.07 -2.46
CA PRO A 90 5.64 7.04 -3.18
C PRO A 90 4.82 5.78 -2.82
N SER A 91 3.56 5.94 -2.40
CA SER A 91 2.66 4.81 -2.11
C SER A 91 1.17 5.18 -2.26
N ALA A 92 0.28 4.20 -2.10
CA ALA A 92 -1.15 4.47 -2.05
C ALA A 92 -1.53 5.36 -0.84
N ALA A 93 -0.76 5.31 0.25
CA ALA A 93 -0.99 6.17 1.41
C ALA A 93 -0.63 7.64 1.13
N SER A 94 0.49 7.90 0.40
CA SER A 94 0.84 9.27 0.01
C SER A 94 -0.17 9.83 -0.99
N ARG A 95 -0.66 9.01 -1.92
CA ARG A 95 -1.75 9.41 -2.84
C ARG A 95 -3.05 9.73 -2.09
N ALA A 96 -3.46 8.88 -1.15
CA ALA A 96 -4.66 9.15 -0.34
C ALA A 96 -4.53 10.44 0.47
N LEU A 97 -3.32 10.74 0.98
CA LEU A 97 -3.04 12.00 1.65
C LEU A 97 -3.16 13.19 0.69
N GLU A 98 -2.61 13.09 -0.53
CA GLU A 98 -2.73 14.13 -1.56
C GLU A 98 -4.19 14.39 -1.95
N GLU A 99 -5.03 13.35 -2.03
CA GLU A 99 -6.45 13.46 -2.35
C GLU A 99 -7.25 14.22 -1.28
N ILE A 100 -6.88 14.10 0.01
CA ILE A 100 -7.54 14.83 1.09
C ILE A 100 -6.93 16.21 1.38
N ALA A 101 -5.72 16.49 0.91
CA ALA A 101 -5.02 17.77 1.10
C ALA A 101 -5.52 18.90 0.19
N ILE A 102 -6.48 18.61 -0.71
CA ILE A 102 -7.09 19.58 -1.64
C ILE A 102 -8.31 20.27 -0.99
N TYR A 103 -8.75 19.79 0.17
CA TYR A 103 -9.79 20.42 1.00
C TYR A 103 -9.15 21.36 2.03
#